data_AF-A0A2W0BSX2-F1
#
_entry.id   AF-A0A2W0BSX2-F1
#
_cell.length_a   1.000
_cell.length_b   1.000
_cell.length_c   1.000
_cell.angle_alpha   90.00
_cell.angle_beta   90.00
_cell.angle_gamma   90.00
#
_symmetry.space_group_name_H-M   'P 1'
#
loop_
_entity.id
_entity.type
_entity.pdbx_description
1 polymer ?
#
loop_
_entity_poly.entity_id
_entity_poly.type
_entity_poly.pdbx_seq_one_letter_code
_entity_poly.pdbx_strand_id
1 'polypeptide(L)' 'MPMVIIKTGITGADGYEEQLGEYLCDSPNCHNFAVHVAVFVKELNVVAVFCEEHARKLGVKI' A
#
# COMPACT_ATOMS: atom_id res chain seq x y z
N MET A 1 -7.79 1.51 5.03
CA MET A 1 -6.96 1.55 3.80
C MET A 1 -7.59 0.66 2.74
N PRO A 2 -7.92 1.16 1.54
CA PRO A 2 -8.30 0.30 0.44
C PRO A 2 -7.06 -0.44 -0.08
N MET A 3 -7.09 -1.76 0.00
CA MET A 3 -6.13 -2.64 -0.69
C MET A 3 -6.69 -2.91 -2.08
N VAL A 4 -5.89 -2.67 -3.12
CA VAL A 4 -6.25 -3.04 -4.49
C VAL A 4 -5.58 -4.37 -4.79
N ILE A 5 -6.41 -5.35 -5.16
CA ILE A 5 -5.95 -6.67 -5.57
C ILE A 5 -6.26 -6.82 -7.05
N ILE A 6 -5.22 -6.99 -7.86
CA ILE A 6 -5.33 -7.31 -9.28
C ILE A 6 -5.15 -8.81 -9.43
N LYS A 7 -6.22 -9.47 -9.90
CA LYS A 7 -6.15 -10.84 -10.40
C LYS A 7 -5.54 -10.81 -11.78
N THR A 8 -4.35 -11.37 -11.95
CA THR A 8 -3.61 -11.26 -13.22
C THR A 8 -4.15 -12.19 -14.29
N GLY A 9 -4.94 -13.20 -13.92
CA GLY A 9 -5.36 -14.30 -14.81
C GLY A 9 -4.23 -15.28 -15.13
N ILE A 10 -3.03 -15.07 -14.58
CA ILE A 10 -1.86 -15.95 -14.74
C ILE A 10 -1.88 -16.95 -13.59
N THR A 11 -1.79 -18.24 -13.92
CA THR A 11 -1.66 -19.29 -12.90
C THR A 11 -0.17 -19.54 -12.61
N GLY A 12 0.21 -19.42 -11.35
CA GLY A 12 1.56 -19.69 -10.86
C GLY A 12 1.93 -21.17 -10.87
N ALA A 13 3.21 -21.47 -10.61
CA ALA A 13 3.73 -22.84 -10.58
C ALA A 13 3.13 -23.70 -9.45
N ASP A 14 2.52 -23.06 -8.45
CA ASP A 14 1.79 -23.68 -7.35
C ASP A 14 0.32 -24.01 -7.69
N GLY A 15 -0.13 -23.68 -8.90
CA GLY A 15 -1.50 -23.91 -9.38
C GLY A 15 -2.52 -22.87 -8.92
N TYR A 16 -2.09 -21.80 -8.24
CA TYR A 16 -2.95 -20.70 -7.82
C TYR A 16 -2.87 -19.51 -8.77
N GLU A 17 -3.94 -18.73 -8.85
CA GLU A 17 -3.96 -17.48 -9.62
C GLU A 17 -3.06 -16.45 -8.94
N GLU A 18 -2.12 -15.88 -9.69
CA GLU A 18 -1.24 -14.83 -9.21
C GLU A 18 -2.06 -13.56 -8.92
N GLN A 19 -1.88 -13.03 -7.71
CA GLN A 19 -2.54 -11.81 -7.25
C GLN A 19 -1.48 -10.78 -6.91
N LEU A 20 -1.58 -9.60 -7.55
CA LEU A 20 -0.78 -8.44 -7.18
C LEU A 20 -1.62 -7.60 -6.22
N GLY A 21 -1.19 -7.54 -4.97
CA GLY A 21 -1.82 -6.72 -3.93
C GLY A 21 -0.96 -5.49 -3.66
N GLU A 22 -1.52 -4.30 -3.88
CA GLU A 22 -0.87 -3.05 -3.52
C GLU A 22 -1.80 -2.18 -2.67
N TYR A 23 -1.19 -1.44 -1.74
CA TYR A 23 -1.91 -0.45 -0.94
C TYR A 23 -1.93 0.89 -1.68
N LEU A 24 -3.04 1.62 -1.59
CA LEU A 24 -3.09 3.00 -2.04
C LEU A 24 -2.57 3.95 -0.96
N CYS A 25 -2.00 5.06 -1.39
CA CYS A 25 -1.58 6.15 -0.51
C CYS A 25 -2.75 6.69 0.31
N ASP A 26 -2.57 6.84 1.63
CA ASP A 26 -3.59 7.38 2.53
C ASP A 26 -3.76 8.92 2.43
N SER A 27 -2.96 9.59 1.60
CA SER A 27 -3.13 11.04 1.35
C SER A 27 -4.44 11.30 0.59
N PRO A 28 -5.30 12.25 1.04
CA PRO A 28 -6.56 12.55 0.38
C PRO A 28 -6.39 12.86 -1.11
N ASN A 29 -7.24 12.27 -1.94
CA ASN A 29 -7.24 12.43 -3.40
C ASN A 29 -5.94 11.98 -4.10
N CYS A 30 -5.15 11.11 -3.47
CA CYS A 30 -3.97 10.49 -4.08
C CYS A 30 -4.32 9.08 -4.57
N HIS A 31 -4.02 8.79 -5.84
CA HIS A 31 -4.26 7.48 -6.45
C HIS A 31 -2.97 6.68 -6.65
N ASN A 32 -1.85 7.16 -6.09
CA ASN A 32 -0.57 6.48 -6.19
C ASN A 32 -0.50 5.30 -5.22
N PHE A 33 0.26 4.27 -5.59
CA PHE A 33 0.57 3.17 -4.69
C PHE A 33 1.45 3.63 -3.53
N ALA A 34 1.19 3.08 -2.35
CA ALA A 34 1.98 3.30 -1.16
C ALA A 34 3.21 2.40 -1.16
N VAL A 35 4.36 3.01 -0.89
CA VAL A 35 5.67 2.33 -0.87
C VAL A 35 6.37 2.47 0.49
N HIS A 36 5.85 3.32 1.38
CA HIS A 36 6.38 3.54 2.72
C HIS A 36 5.28 3.49 3.78
N VAL A 37 5.61 2.89 4.92
CA VAL A 37 4.80 2.98 6.14
C VAL A 37 5.29 4.19 6.94
N ALA A 38 4.43 5.19 7.16
CA ALA A 38 4.81 6.38 7.91
C ALA A 38 4.55 6.24 9.41
N VAL A 39 3.41 5.64 9.78
CA VAL A 39 2.99 5.52 11.18
C VAL A 39 2.28 4.19 11.40
N PHE A 40 2.58 3.54 12.51
CA PHE A 40 1.83 2.42 13.05
C PHE A 40 1.40 2.75 14.48
N VAL A 41 0.09 2.87 14.72
CA VAL A 41 -0.47 3.08 16.06
C VAL A 41 -1.08 1.76 16.53
N LYS A 42 -0.35 1.07 17.40
CA LYS A 42 -0.71 -0.29 17.85
C LYS A 42 -2.04 -0.31 18.60
N GLU A 43 -2.28 0.64 19.51
CA GLU A 43 -3.51 0.67 20.31
C GLU A 43 -4.77 0.88 19.47
N LEU A 44 -4.62 1.51 18.30
CA LEU A 44 -5.72 1.75 17.37
C LEU A 44 -5.78 0.70 16.25
N ASN A 45 -4.77 -0.16 16.14
CA ASN A 45 -4.58 -1.07 15.01
C ASN A 45 -4.67 -0.33 13.65
N VAL A 46 -4.10 0.88 13.60
CA VAL A 46 -4.09 1.73 12.40
C VAL A 46 -2.67 1.83 11.87
N VAL A 47 -2.54 1.59 10.56
CA VAL A 47 -1.31 1.83 9.81
C VAL A 47 -1.60 2.92 8.80
N ALA A 48 -0.71 3.90 8.69
CA ALA A 48 -0.74 4.92 7.65
C ALA A 48 0.39 4.67 6.65
N VAL A 49 0.02 4.49 5.38
CA VAL A 49 0.93 4.15 4.29
C VAL A 49 0.87 5.22 3.20
N PHE A 50 2.03 5.63 2.68
CA PHE A 50 2.13 6.74 1.76
C PHE A 50 2.98 6.39 0.53
N CYS A 51 2.66 7.04 -0.59
CA CYS A 51 3.55 7.07 -1.74
C CYS A 51 4.80 7.90 -1.44
N GLU A 52 5.84 7.76 -2.25
CA GLU A 52 7.13 8.44 -2.06
C GLU A 52 6.99 9.96 -1.89
N GLU A 53 6.16 10.61 -2.71
CA GLU A 53 5.93 12.06 -2.65
C GLU A 53 5.36 12.50 -1.29
N HIS A 54 4.34 11.79 -0.79
CA HIS A 54 3.68 12.15 0.46
C HIS A 54 4.49 11.73 1.69
N ALA A 55 5.24 10.63 1.60
CA ALA A 55 6.20 10.24 2.63
C ALA A 55 7.24 11.34 2.87
N ARG A 56 7.82 11.91 1.79
CA ARG A 56 8.77 13.03 1.87
C ARG A 56 8.15 14.28 2.50
N LYS A 57 6.93 14.65 2.10
CA LYS A 57 6.21 15.82 2.68
C LYS A 57 5.97 15.68 4.18
N LEU A 58 5.72 14.46 4.65
CA LEU A 58 5.52 14.16 6.07
C LEU A 58 6.84 13.99 6.85
N GLY A 59 7.99 14.11 6.19
CA GLY A 59 9.29 13.92 6.81
C GLY A 59 9.57 12.48 7.24
N VAL A 60 8.86 11.50 6.65
CA VAL A 60 9.17 10.09 6.83
C VAL A 60 10.59 9.86 6.32
N LYS A 61 11.48 9.36 7.17
CA LYS A 61 12.81 8.94 6.74
C LYS A 61 12.65 7.70 5.85
N ILE A 62 12.74 7.95 4.56
CA ILE A 62 12.79 6.95 3.48
C ILE A 62 14.22 6.43 3.28
#